data_AF-A0A450S6C7-F1
#
_entry.id   AF-A0A450S6C7-F1
#
_cell.length_a   1.000
_cell.length_b   1.000
_cell.length_c   1.000
_cell.angle_alpha   90.00
_cell.angle_beta   90.00
_cell.angle_gamma   90.00
#
_symmetry.space_group_name_H-M   'P 1'
#
loop_
_entity.id
_entity.type
_entity.pdbx_description
1 polymer ?
#
loop_
_entity_poly.entity_id
_entity_poly.type
_entity_poly.pdbx_seq_one_letter_code
_entity_poly.pdbx_strand_id
1 'polypeptide(L)'
;MRNVIWLLLFIVVLVSRSAFAVEVAPRISDREIVDRLIRLEEGQRSMQRQMDDRFSAMQKQMDNRFSAMERQVDNRFSAMERQVDDRFSAMEKQVDNRFSAMEKRMELMEQWISERMEAQWHLTLVLIAAILGLVGFVVWDRSTALKPLERRFDRIADDLELESPGGSKLTRLVGALRELAPEDRRLADVLRRFSLLKDLPRQA
;
A
#
# COMPACT_ATOMS: atom_id res chain seq x y z
N MET A 1 103.93 -93.81 -45.02
CA MET A 1 103.83 -92.70 -44.05
C MET A 1 103.49 -91.35 -44.73
N ARG A 2 104.25 -90.89 -45.73
CA ARG A 2 104.05 -89.57 -46.38
C ARG A 2 102.68 -89.35 -47.06
N ASN A 3 102.08 -90.39 -47.65
CA ASN A 3 100.81 -90.26 -48.38
C ASN A 3 99.58 -90.20 -47.45
N VAL A 4 99.69 -90.74 -46.22
CA VAL A 4 98.60 -90.72 -45.22
C VAL A 4 98.44 -89.30 -44.64
N ILE A 5 99.54 -88.57 -44.50
CA ILE A 5 99.54 -87.18 -44.03
C ILE A 5 98.81 -86.29 -45.04
N TRP A 6 99.05 -86.47 -46.35
CA TRP A 6 98.35 -85.71 -47.39
C TRP A 6 96.85 -86.02 -47.45
N LEU A 7 96.45 -87.27 -47.23
CA LEU A 7 95.04 -87.65 -47.13
C LEU A 7 94.34 -87.03 -45.92
N LEU A 8 94.99 -87.04 -44.75
CA LEU A 8 94.45 -86.38 -43.56
C LEU A 8 94.32 -84.86 -43.74
N LEU A 9 95.30 -84.23 -44.38
CA LEU A 9 95.26 -82.79 -44.69
C LEU A 9 94.13 -82.45 -45.65
N PHE A 10 93.91 -83.30 -46.67
CA PHE A 10 92.82 -83.13 -47.63
C PHE A 10 91.43 -83.29 -46.98
N ILE A 11 91.28 -84.24 -46.05
CA ILE A 11 90.03 -84.45 -45.31
C ILE A 11 89.73 -83.25 -44.39
N VAL A 12 90.74 -82.69 -43.72
CA VAL A 12 90.57 -81.48 -42.88
C VAL A 12 90.11 -80.29 -43.72
N VAL A 13 90.66 -80.12 -44.93
CA VAL A 13 90.25 -79.06 -45.87
C VAL A 13 88.81 -79.27 -46.34
N LEU A 14 88.40 -80.52 -46.57
CA LEU A 14 87.05 -80.87 -46.99
C LEU A 14 86.02 -80.60 -45.89
N VAL A 15 86.29 -80.98 -44.65
CA VAL A 15 85.39 -80.75 -43.51
C VAL A 15 85.29 -79.26 -43.17
N SER A 16 86.40 -78.52 -43.33
CA SER A 16 86.42 -77.06 -43.10
C SER A 16 85.56 -76.29 -44.11
N ARG A 17 85.43 -76.79 -45.35
CA ARG A 17 84.54 -76.20 -46.37
C ARG A 17 83.05 -76.39 -46.06
N SER A 18 82.67 -77.45 -45.35
CA SER A 18 81.27 -77.78 -45.09
C SER A 18 80.64 -76.98 -43.94
N ALA A 19 81.41 -76.20 -43.18
CA ALA A 19 80.95 -75.53 -41.96
C ALA A 19 80.33 -74.13 -42.18
N PHE A 20 80.33 -73.60 -43.41
CA PHE A 20 79.79 -72.26 -43.71
C PHE A 20 78.53 -72.34 -44.57
N ALA A 21 77.42 -72.79 -43.98
CA ALA A 21 76.08 -72.60 -44.54
C ALA A 21 75.09 -72.35 -43.40
N VAL A 22 75.18 -71.16 -42.79
CA VAL A 22 74.14 -70.62 -41.92
C VAL A 22 73.35 -69.63 -42.76
N GLU A 23 72.13 -69.98 -43.14
CA GLU A 23 71.21 -69.06 -43.81
C GLU A 23 70.82 -67.93 -42.85
N VAL A 24 71.26 -66.73 -43.18
CA VAL A 24 70.99 -65.50 -42.44
C VAL A 24 69.58 -65.04 -42.78
N ALA A 25 68.73 -64.87 -41.77
CA ALA A 25 67.43 -64.23 -41.89
C ALA A 25 67.52 -62.92 -42.70
N PRO A 26 66.49 -62.52 -43.48
CA PRO A 26 66.59 -61.37 -44.37
C PRO A 26 67.08 -60.14 -43.61
N ARG A 27 68.32 -59.73 -43.87
CA ARG A 27 68.86 -58.49 -43.31
C ARG A 27 68.12 -57.35 -44.00
N ILE A 28 67.14 -56.77 -43.31
CA ILE A 28 66.57 -55.48 -43.68
C ILE A 28 67.76 -54.55 -43.93
N SER A 29 67.88 -54.05 -45.16
CA SER A 29 68.97 -53.16 -45.54
C SER A 29 68.74 -51.80 -44.88
N ASP A 30 69.81 -51.16 -44.39
CA ASP A 30 69.74 -49.79 -43.84
C ASP A 30 69.04 -48.81 -44.81
N ARG A 31 69.10 -49.06 -46.12
CA ARG A 31 68.37 -48.29 -47.15
C ARG A 31 66.84 -48.40 -47.04
N GLU A 32 66.31 -49.57 -46.71
CA GLU A 32 64.87 -49.80 -46.57
C GLU A 32 64.33 -49.17 -45.28
N ILE A 33 65.14 -49.14 -44.21
CA ILE A 33 64.80 -48.46 -42.95
C ILE A 33 64.70 -46.95 -43.19
N VAL A 34 65.66 -46.37 -43.91
CA VAL A 34 65.66 -44.93 -44.24
C VAL A 34 64.43 -44.56 -45.08
N ASP A 35 64.09 -45.35 -46.10
CA ASP A 35 62.90 -45.09 -46.94
C ASP A 35 61.59 -45.13 -46.13
N ARG A 36 61.44 -46.12 -45.23
CA ARG A 36 60.29 -46.20 -44.33
C ARG A 36 60.25 -45.05 -43.32
N LEU A 37 61.40 -44.58 -42.83
CA LEU A 37 61.49 -43.42 -41.95
C LEU A 37 61.04 -42.15 -42.65
N ILE A 38 61.49 -41.93 -43.89
CA ILE A 38 61.09 -40.77 -44.70
C ILE A 38 59.58 -40.78 -44.94
N ARG A 39 59.00 -41.92 -45.33
CA ARG A 39 57.53 -42.06 -45.48
C ARG A 39 56.77 -41.82 -44.17
N LEU A 40 57.30 -42.28 -43.05
CA LEU A 40 56.71 -42.03 -41.73
C LEU A 40 56.76 -40.55 -41.36
N GLU A 41 57.90 -39.89 -41.59
CA GLU A 41 58.07 -38.45 -41.35
C GLU A 41 57.12 -37.62 -42.22
N GLU A 42 56.99 -37.96 -43.50
CA GLU A 42 56.02 -37.34 -44.41
C GLU A 42 54.58 -37.58 -43.96
N GLY A 43 54.25 -38.80 -43.50
CA GLY A 43 52.96 -39.15 -42.94
C GLY A 43 52.63 -38.34 -41.68
N GLN A 44 53.60 -38.17 -40.77
CA GLN A 44 53.46 -37.33 -39.58
C GLN A 44 53.26 -35.86 -39.93
N ARG A 45 54.05 -35.31 -40.86
CA ARG A 45 53.92 -33.92 -41.32
C ARG A 45 52.56 -33.67 -41.99
N SER A 46 52.08 -34.61 -42.80
CA SER A 46 50.75 -34.55 -43.41
C SER A 46 49.63 -34.58 -42.37
N MET A 47 49.73 -35.49 -41.39
CA MET A 47 48.77 -35.59 -40.29
C MET A 47 48.76 -34.33 -39.43
N GLN A 48 49.93 -33.75 -39.15
CA GLN A 48 50.02 -32.51 -38.37
C GLN A 48 49.37 -31.33 -39.10
N ARG A 49 49.63 -31.15 -40.40
CA ARG A 49 48.95 -30.13 -41.20
C ARG A 49 47.43 -30.31 -41.20
N GLN A 50 46.95 -31.55 -41.35
CA GLN A 50 45.51 -31.81 -41.30
C GLN A 50 44.89 -31.50 -39.93
N MET A 51 45.62 -31.76 -38.83
CA MET A 51 45.17 -31.39 -37.49
C MET A 51 45.12 -29.87 -37.32
N ASP A 52 46.15 -29.14 -37.77
CA ASP A 52 46.20 -27.68 -37.70
C ASP A 52 45.06 -27.04 -38.51
N ASP A 53 44.80 -27.54 -39.72
CA ASP A 53 43.69 -27.07 -40.56
C ASP A 53 42.33 -27.32 -39.91
N ARG A 54 42.13 -28.51 -39.32
CA ARG A 54 40.90 -28.85 -38.60
C ARG A 54 40.71 -27.98 -37.36
N PHE A 55 41.79 -27.73 -36.62
CA PHE A 55 41.76 -26.88 -35.44
C PHE A 55 41.41 -25.44 -35.82
N SER A 56 42.05 -24.89 -36.86
CA SER A 56 41.76 -23.56 -37.39
C SER A 56 40.31 -23.43 -37.88
N ALA A 57 39.80 -24.43 -38.60
CA ALA A 57 38.42 -24.46 -39.05
C ALA A 57 37.44 -24.52 -37.87
N MET A 58 37.72 -25.35 -36.86
CA MET A 58 36.91 -25.44 -35.65
C MET A 58 36.91 -24.12 -34.87
N GLN A 59 38.06 -23.47 -34.74
CA GLN A 59 38.18 -22.19 -34.04
C GLN A 59 37.38 -21.09 -34.75
N LYS A 60 37.52 -20.96 -36.07
CA LYS A 60 36.69 -20.03 -36.87
C LYS A 60 35.19 -20.31 -36.73
N GLN A 61 34.80 -21.58 -36.69
CA GLN A 61 33.40 -21.95 -36.50
C GLN A 61 32.90 -21.53 -35.11
N MET A 62 33.70 -21.73 -34.06
CA MET A 62 33.36 -21.28 -32.71
C MET A 62 33.23 -19.76 -32.67
N ASP A 63 34.21 -19.01 -33.20
CA ASP A 63 34.19 -17.54 -33.20
C ASP A 63 32.95 -16.97 -33.90
N ASN A 64 32.59 -17.56 -35.05
CA ASN A 64 31.38 -17.19 -35.78
C ASN A 64 30.11 -17.49 -34.97
N ARG A 65 30.06 -18.63 -34.28
CA ARG A 65 28.91 -18.99 -33.43
C ARG A 65 28.79 -18.08 -32.23
N PHE A 66 29.89 -17.77 -31.56
CA PHE A 66 29.91 -16.82 -30.44
C PHE A 66 29.46 -15.43 -30.89
N SER A 67 30.00 -14.92 -31.99
CA SER A 67 29.61 -13.61 -32.55
C SER A 67 28.13 -13.56 -32.93
N ALA A 68 27.59 -14.65 -33.51
CA ALA A 68 26.18 -14.74 -33.86
C ALA A 68 25.30 -14.77 -32.60
N MET A 69 25.73 -15.48 -31.55
CA MET A 69 25.02 -15.57 -30.29
C MET A 69 25.03 -14.24 -29.54
N GLU A 70 26.17 -13.53 -29.51
CA GLU A 70 26.29 -12.18 -28.93
C GLU A 70 25.31 -11.21 -29.59
N ARG A 71 25.30 -11.15 -30.93
CA ARG A 71 24.34 -10.32 -31.69
C ARG A 71 22.89 -10.70 -31.42
N GLN A 72 22.60 -12.00 -31.25
CA GLN A 72 21.24 -12.45 -30.94
C GLN A 72 20.81 -11.98 -29.55
N VAL A 73 21.71 -12.07 -28.57
CA VAL A 73 21.45 -11.61 -27.20
C VAL A 73 21.24 -10.09 -27.17
N ASP A 74 22.12 -9.32 -27.82
CA ASP A 74 21.99 -7.86 -27.91
C ASP A 74 20.67 -7.41 -28.54
N ASN A 75 20.29 -8.03 -29.65
CA ASN A 75 19.03 -7.73 -30.32
C ASN A 75 17.82 -8.06 -29.44
N ARG A 76 17.86 -9.18 -28.72
CA ARG A 76 16.79 -9.57 -27.79
C ARG A 76 16.71 -8.60 -26.61
N PHE A 77 17.85 -8.21 -26.06
CA PHE A 77 17.90 -7.27 -24.95
C PHE A 77 17.37 -5.90 -25.36
N SER A 78 17.82 -5.38 -26.50
CA SER A 78 17.34 -4.11 -27.07
C SER A 78 15.83 -4.14 -27.37
N ALA A 79 15.31 -5.26 -27.88
CA ALA A 79 13.88 -5.41 -28.13
C ALA A 79 13.07 -5.46 -26.82
N MET A 80 13.61 -6.11 -25.79
CA MET A 80 13.00 -6.18 -24.47
C MET A 80 12.98 -4.80 -23.80
N GLU A 81 14.08 -4.05 -23.87
CA GLU A 81 14.19 -2.68 -23.35
C GLU A 81 13.13 -1.77 -23.97
N ARG A 82 13.02 -1.77 -25.32
CA ARG A 82 11.97 -1.01 -26.02
C ARG A 82 10.56 -1.41 -25.61
N GLN A 83 10.30 -2.71 -25.49
CA GLN A 83 8.98 -3.19 -25.06
C GLN A 83 8.64 -2.73 -23.63
N VAL A 84 9.64 -2.71 -22.74
CA VAL A 84 9.47 -2.25 -21.36
C VAL A 84 9.18 -0.74 -21.36
N ASP A 85 9.96 0.06 -22.08
CA ASP A 85 9.75 1.50 -22.21
C ASP A 85 8.37 1.85 -22.77
N ASP A 86 7.95 1.19 -23.85
CA ASP A 86 6.63 1.39 -24.46
C ASP A 86 5.50 1.08 -23.46
N ARG A 87 5.65 -0.02 -22.69
CA ARG A 87 4.68 -0.40 -21.66
C ARG A 87 4.64 0.60 -20.51
N PHE A 88 5.80 1.09 -20.05
CA PHE A 88 5.86 2.11 -19.01
C PHE A 88 5.21 3.41 -19.47
N SER A 89 5.52 3.89 -20.69
CA SER A 89 4.90 5.11 -21.23
C SER A 89 3.38 4.96 -21.41
N ALA A 90 2.91 3.81 -21.87
CA ALA A 90 1.48 3.54 -21.98
C ALA A 90 0.79 3.53 -20.61
N MET A 91 1.43 2.93 -19.60
CA MET A 91 0.93 2.91 -18.23
C MET A 91 0.90 4.31 -17.61
N GLU A 92 1.95 5.10 -17.80
CA GLU A 92 2.02 6.49 -17.34
C GLU A 92 0.87 7.32 -17.92
N LYS A 93 0.66 7.28 -19.24
CA LYS A 93 -0.47 7.96 -19.90
C LYS A 93 -1.82 7.48 -19.39
N GLN A 94 -1.98 6.18 -19.13
CA GLN A 94 -3.23 5.65 -18.60
C GLN A 94 -3.50 6.16 -17.18
N VAL A 95 -2.47 6.20 -16.34
CA VAL A 95 -2.54 6.71 -14.97
C VAL A 95 -2.89 8.19 -14.99
N ASP A 96 -2.20 8.98 -15.82
CA ASP A 96 -2.41 10.42 -15.94
C ASP A 96 -3.84 10.78 -16.40
N ASN A 97 -4.34 10.05 -17.41
CA ASN A 97 -5.73 10.18 -17.86
C ASN A 97 -6.74 9.81 -16.76
N ARG A 98 -6.47 8.78 -15.96
CA ARG A 98 -7.34 8.38 -14.84
C ARG A 98 -7.33 9.43 -13.73
N PHE A 99 -6.17 9.99 -13.39
CA PHE A 99 -6.06 11.06 -12.41
C PHE A 99 -6.80 12.31 -12.89
N SER A 100 -6.57 12.75 -14.14
CA SER A 100 -7.29 13.88 -14.75
C SER A 100 -8.81 13.68 -14.75
N ALA A 101 -9.28 12.46 -15.02
CA ALA A 101 -10.71 12.14 -14.97
C ALA A 101 -11.26 12.15 -13.53
N MET A 102 -10.46 11.73 -12.54
CA MET A 102 -10.82 11.79 -11.14
C MET A 102 -10.89 13.24 -10.64
N GLU A 103 -9.90 14.06 -10.99
CA GLU A 103 -9.84 15.48 -10.63
C GLU A 103 -11.09 16.22 -11.12
N LYS A 104 -11.46 16.05 -12.39
CA LYS A 104 -12.72 16.60 -12.94
C LYS A 104 -13.96 16.14 -12.19
N ARG A 105 -14.01 14.88 -11.75
CA ARG A 105 -15.15 14.36 -10.96
C ARG A 105 -15.19 14.99 -9.57
N MET A 106 -14.04 15.20 -8.95
CA MET A 106 -13.94 15.87 -7.65
C MET A 106 -14.35 17.33 -7.77
N GLU A 107 -13.88 18.06 -8.78
CA GLU A 107 -14.29 19.44 -9.06
C GLU A 107 -15.81 19.55 -9.25
N LEU A 108 -16.42 18.67 -10.05
CA LEU A 108 -17.87 18.63 -10.24
C LEU A 108 -18.62 18.32 -8.93
N MET A 109 -18.07 17.43 -8.09
CA MET A 109 -18.67 17.09 -6.80
C MET A 109 -18.57 18.28 -5.83
N GLU A 110 -17.42 18.95 -5.77
CA GLU A 110 -17.21 20.15 -4.97
C GLU A 110 -18.17 21.26 -5.38
N GLN A 111 -18.32 21.50 -6.68
CA GLN A 111 -19.31 22.45 -7.22
C GLN A 111 -20.72 22.09 -6.78
N TRP A 112 -21.15 20.85 -6.99
CA TRP A 112 -22.49 20.40 -6.59
C TRP A 112 -22.75 20.54 -5.08
N ILE A 113 -21.76 20.19 -4.23
CA ILE A 113 -21.87 20.36 -2.78
C ILE A 113 -21.97 21.84 -2.44
N SER A 114 -21.16 22.70 -3.05
CA SER A 114 -21.16 24.14 -2.78
C SER A 114 -22.51 24.79 -3.10
N GLU A 115 -23.07 24.53 -4.29
CA GLU A 115 -24.38 25.03 -4.69
C GLU A 115 -25.49 24.59 -3.74
N ARG A 116 -25.47 23.31 -3.34
CA ARG A 116 -26.45 22.77 -2.39
C ARG A 116 -26.30 23.39 -1.00
N MET A 117 -25.07 23.58 -0.54
CA MET A 117 -24.77 24.17 0.76
C MET A 117 -25.20 25.64 0.80
N GLU A 118 -24.98 26.41 -0.27
CA GLU A 118 -25.46 27.78 -0.38
C GLU A 118 -26.99 27.85 -0.33
N ALA A 119 -27.69 27.03 -1.10
CA ALA A 119 -29.15 26.98 -1.07
C ALA A 119 -29.70 26.61 0.31
N GLN A 120 -29.08 25.62 0.96
CA GLN A 120 -29.45 25.22 2.32
C GLN A 120 -29.16 26.33 3.33
N TRP A 121 -28.01 27.01 3.21
CA TRP A 121 -27.61 28.11 4.08
C TRP A 121 -28.55 29.32 3.98
N HIS A 122 -28.97 29.68 2.77
CA HIS A 122 -29.96 30.74 2.59
C HIS A 122 -31.31 30.38 3.22
N LEU A 123 -31.76 29.14 3.06
CA LEU A 123 -32.99 28.67 3.69
C LEU A 123 -32.89 28.68 5.22
N THR A 124 -31.79 28.18 5.80
CA THR A 124 -31.59 28.19 7.25
C THR A 124 -31.54 29.61 7.81
N LEU A 125 -30.88 30.54 7.11
CA LEU A 125 -30.88 31.96 7.49
C LEU A 125 -32.28 32.57 7.50
N VAL A 126 -33.10 32.31 6.47
CA VAL A 126 -34.50 32.79 6.42
C VAL A 126 -35.32 32.19 7.56
N LEU A 127 -35.18 30.90 7.85
CA LEU A 127 -35.87 30.26 8.97
C LEU A 127 -35.47 30.86 10.32
N ILE A 128 -34.18 31.09 10.55
CA ILE A 128 -33.68 31.72 11.78
C ILE A 128 -34.24 33.14 11.91
N ALA A 129 -34.20 33.94 10.83
CA ALA A 129 -34.76 35.29 10.82
C ALA A 129 -36.27 35.29 11.09
N ALA A 130 -37.02 34.35 10.52
CA ALA A 130 -38.45 34.20 10.76
C ALA A 130 -38.75 33.83 12.22
N ILE A 131 -37.99 32.90 12.82
CA ILE A 131 -38.14 32.52 14.24
C ILE A 131 -37.84 33.72 15.14
N LEU A 132 -36.73 34.42 14.92
CA LEU A 132 -36.38 35.61 15.70
C LEU A 132 -37.42 36.72 15.54
N GLY A 133 -37.94 36.90 14.33
CA GLY A 133 -39.05 37.83 14.05
C GLY A 133 -40.32 37.47 14.83
N LEU A 134 -40.70 36.20 14.87
CA LEU A 134 -41.86 35.72 15.63
C LEU A 134 -41.67 35.88 17.14
N VAL A 135 -40.50 35.51 17.67
CA VAL A 135 -40.18 35.66 19.09
C VAL A 135 -40.22 37.14 19.47
N GLY A 136 -39.59 38.01 18.67
CA GLY A 136 -39.65 39.45 18.85
C GLY A 136 -41.09 39.98 18.81
N PHE A 137 -41.90 39.51 17.88
CA PHE A 137 -43.31 39.88 17.75
C PHE A 137 -44.16 39.44 18.96
N VAL A 138 -43.99 38.21 19.45
CA VAL A 138 -44.72 37.70 20.61
C VAL A 138 -44.35 38.45 21.89
N VAL A 139 -43.08 38.77 22.08
CA VAL A 139 -42.61 39.58 23.23
C VAL A 139 -43.19 41.00 23.16
N TRP A 140 -43.25 41.58 21.97
CA TRP A 140 -43.90 42.87 21.73
C TRP A 140 -45.41 42.80 22.03
N ASP A 141 -46.12 41.81 21.45
CA ASP A 141 -47.56 41.61 21.61
C ASP A 141 -47.97 41.44 23.08
N ARG A 142 -47.28 40.58 23.84
CA ARG A 142 -47.49 40.40 25.29
C ARG A 142 -47.39 41.72 26.05
N SER A 143 -46.44 42.57 25.70
CA SER A 143 -46.22 43.86 26.37
C SER A 143 -47.31 44.89 26.02
N THR A 144 -47.91 44.81 24.83
CA THR A 144 -49.06 45.65 24.43
C THR A 144 -50.40 45.13 24.94
N ALA A 145 -50.60 43.81 25.00
CA ALA A 145 -51.86 43.17 25.40
C ALA A 145 -52.11 43.18 26.91
N LEU A 146 -51.06 43.36 27.74
CA LEU A 146 -51.18 43.45 29.20
C LEU A 146 -51.55 44.85 29.73
N LYS A 147 -51.41 45.91 28.92
CA LYS A 147 -51.83 47.28 29.32
C LYS A 147 -53.28 47.39 29.82
N PRO A 148 -54.29 46.72 29.22
CA PRO A 148 -55.66 46.73 29.76
C PRO A 148 -55.86 45.81 30.98
N LEU A 149 -54.98 44.83 31.20
CA LEU A 149 -55.03 43.93 32.36
C LEU A 149 -54.45 44.61 33.60
N GLU A 150 -53.40 45.42 33.45
CA GLU A 150 -52.82 46.22 34.53
C GLU A 150 -53.88 47.11 35.19
N ARG A 151 -54.69 47.83 34.40
CA ARG A 151 -55.81 48.64 34.92
C ARG A 151 -56.92 47.86 35.64
N ARG A 152 -57.00 46.53 35.46
CA ARG A 152 -57.95 45.67 36.18
C ARG A 152 -57.33 45.14 37.46
N PHE A 153 -56.05 44.79 37.42
CA PHE A 153 -55.30 44.44 38.63
C PHE A 153 -55.16 45.64 39.57
N ASP A 154 -54.93 46.85 39.05
CA ASP A 154 -54.93 48.08 39.85
C ASP A 154 -56.30 48.31 40.50
N ARG A 155 -57.40 48.09 39.78
CA ARG A 155 -58.75 48.19 40.36
C ARG A 155 -59.03 47.12 41.42
N ILE A 156 -58.55 45.88 41.24
CA ILE A 156 -58.71 44.81 42.22
C ILE A 156 -57.82 45.08 43.45
N ALA A 157 -56.61 45.58 43.25
CA ALA A 157 -55.72 46.00 44.34
C ALA A 157 -56.32 47.18 45.11
N ASP A 158 -56.82 48.20 44.41
CA ASP A 158 -57.51 49.34 45.00
C ASP A 158 -58.80 48.92 45.73
N ASP A 159 -59.64 48.02 45.20
CA ASP A 159 -60.85 47.52 45.90
C ASP A 159 -60.52 46.72 47.18
N LEU A 160 -59.34 46.10 47.23
CA LEU A 160 -58.83 45.41 48.41
C LEU A 160 -58.17 46.34 49.43
N GLU A 161 -57.67 47.50 48.99
CA GLU A 161 -57.01 48.51 49.85
C GLU A 161 -57.93 49.67 50.28
N LEU A 162 -58.95 50.02 49.50
CA LEU A 162 -59.78 51.22 49.68
C LEU A 162 -61.27 50.92 49.86
N GLU A 163 -61.65 50.21 50.93
CA GLU A 163 -62.94 50.46 51.60
C GLU A 163 -63.01 49.81 53.00
N SER A 164 -62.37 50.42 53.99
CA SER A 164 -62.93 50.52 55.35
C SER A 164 -62.01 51.30 56.30
N PRO A 165 -62.56 52.14 57.20
CA PRO A 165 -61.83 52.82 58.29
C PRO A 165 -61.22 51.91 59.37
N GLY A 166 -60.96 50.63 59.09
CA GLY A 166 -60.61 49.62 60.11
C GLY A 166 -59.84 48.40 59.60
N GLY A 167 -58.96 48.57 58.61
CA GLY A 167 -57.98 47.57 58.16
C GLY A 167 -58.48 46.58 57.11
N SER A 168 -57.57 46.16 56.22
CA SER A 168 -57.82 45.34 55.02
C SER A 168 -58.65 44.08 55.32
N LYS A 169 -59.58 43.73 54.42
CA LYS A 169 -60.42 42.51 54.52
C LYS A 169 -59.57 41.25 54.66
N LEU A 170 -58.37 41.24 54.07
CA LEU A 170 -57.40 40.16 54.23
C LEU A 170 -56.90 40.04 55.67
N THR A 171 -56.66 41.17 56.35
CA THR A 171 -56.26 41.19 57.76
C THR A 171 -57.36 40.64 58.65
N ARG A 172 -58.64 40.91 58.34
CA ARG A 172 -59.78 40.35 59.10
C ARG A 172 -60.00 38.87 58.85
N LEU A 173 -59.85 38.40 57.61
CA LEU A 173 -59.94 36.97 57.28
C LEU A 173 -58.80 36.19 57.92
N VAL A 174 -57.58 36.74 57.92
CA VAL A 174 -56.44 36.16 58.66
C VAL A 174 -56.71 36.18 60.17
N GLY A 175 -57.33 37.24 60.69
CA GLY A 175 -57.75 37.33 62.10
C GLY A 175 -58.78 36.26 62.50
N ALA A 176 -59.83 36.08 61.69
CA ALA A 176 -60.86 35.07 61.94
C ALA A 176 -60.30 33.64 61.81
N LEU A 177 -59.43 33.40 60.82
CA LEU A 177 -58.72 32.13 60.70
C LEU A 177 -57.80 31.87 61.89
N ARG A 178 -57.19 32.91 62.47
CA ARG A 178 -56.37 32.83 63.68
C ARG A 178 -57.22 32.55 64.93
N GLU A 179 -58.44 33.07 65.00
CA GLU A 179 -59.37 32.85 66.11
C GLU A 179 -59.97 31.44 66.11
N LEU A 180 -60.19 30.85 64.93
CA LEU A 180 -60.66 29.47 64.77
C LEU A 180 -59.54 28.42 64.87
N ALA A 181 -58.28 28.85 64.79
CA ALA A 181 -57.10 27.98 64.89
C ALA A 181 -57.01 27.12 66.18
N PRO A 182 -57.47 27.55 67.37
CA PRO A 182 -57.40 26.72 68.57
C PRO A 182 -58.36 25.51 68.54
N GLU A 183 -59.46 25.59 67.77
CA GLU A 183 -60.49 24.54 67.72
C GLU A 183 -60.13 23.37 66.79
N ASP A 184 -59.30 23.61 65.78
CA ASP A 184 -58.90 22.60 64.81
C ASP A 184 -57.37 22.48 64.71
N ARG A 185 -56.84 21.35 65.20
CA ARG A 185 -55.40 21.04 65.18
C ARG A 185 -54.80 21.11 63.78
N ARG A 186 -55.56 20.80 62.72
CA ARG A 186 -55.06 20.87 61.33
C ARG A 186 -54.90 22.32 60.86
N LEU A 187 -55.81 23.21 61.25
CA LEU A 187 -55.72 24.64 60.91
C LEU A 187 -54.58 25.31 61.68
N ALA A 188 -54.39 24.99 62.95
CA ALA A 188 -53.26 25.48 63.74
C ALA A 188 -51.90 25.11 63.12
N ASP A 189 -51.74 23.87 62.67
CA ASP A 189 -50.50 23.40 62.05
C ASP A 189 -50.22 24.09 60.71
N VAL A 190 -51.25 24.30 59.89
CA VAL A 190 -51.14 25.02 58.62
C VAL A 190 -50.79 26.49 58.85
N LEU A 191 -51.48 27.18 59.77
CA LEU A 191 -51.20 28.58 60.09
C LEU A 191 -49.81 28.78 60.72
N ARG A 192 -49.32 27.80 61.48
CA ARG A 192 -47.93 27.78 61.97
C ARG A 192 -46.92 27.59 60.85
N ARG A 193 -47.17 26.69 59.89
CA ARG A 193 -46.28 26.48 58.73
C ARG A 193 -46.12 27.75 57.89
N PHE A 194 -47.20 28.50 57.72
CA PHE A 194 -47.16 29.79 57.00
C PHE A 194 -46.75 30.98 57.87
N SER A 195 -46.20 30.75 59.08
CA SER A 195 -45.72 31.79 60.01
C SER A 195 -46.77 32.82 60.46
N LEU A 196 -48.06 32.53 60.31
CA LEU A 196 -49.17 33.43 60.62
C LEU A 196 -49.61 33.39 62.09
N LEU A 197 -49.09 32.46 62.88
CA LEU A 197 -49.45 32.21 64.28
C LEU A 197 -48.24 32.43 65.21
N LYS A 198 -47.71 33.66 65.23
CA LYS A 198 -46.66 34.08 66.17
C LYS A 198 -47.30 34.62 67.46
N ASP A 199 -46.88 34.07 68.59
CA ASP A 199 -47.19 34.42 69.98
C ASP A 199 -48.44 33.75 70.60
N LEU A 200 -48.20 32.64 71.31
CA LEU A 200 -48.98 32.26 72.51
C LEU A 200 -48.05 32.44 73.72
N PRO A 201 -48.39 33.24 74.74
CA PRO A 201 -47.73 33.12 76.03
C PRO A 201 -48.13 31.78 76.66
N ARG A 202 -47.13 30.97 77.04
CA ARG A 202 -47.33 29.81 77.92
C ARG A 202 -48.04 30.30 79.19
N GLN A 203 -49.21 29.77 79.49
CA GLN A 203 -49.71 29.76 80.86
C GLN A 203 -49.82 28.31 81.32
N ALA A 204 -49.51 28.17 82.61
CA ALA A 204 -49.18 26.96 83.35
C ALA A 204 -50.29 25.90 83.37
#